data_AF-A0A948GFG7-F1
#
_entry.id   AF-A0A948GFG7-F1
#
_cell.length_a   1.000
_cell.length_b   1.000
_cell.length_c   1.000
_cell.angle_alpha   90.00
_cell.angle_beta   90.00
_cell.angle_gamma   90.00
#
_symmetry.space_group_name_H-M   'P 1'
#
loop_
_entity.id
_entity.type
_entity.pdbx_description
1 polymer ?
#
loop_
_entity_poly.entity_id
_entity_poly.type
_entity_poly.pdbx_seq_one_letter_code
_entity_poly.pdbx_strand_id
1 'polypeptide(L)'
;MFVRRGSSLARVAGELQFDRDVRLVVRERIVYDRQPAVIDSYGYEVWKGSDKLYWYDSQPHPDEQNLKSTHPHHKHVHPDMKHHRIPTPSYEFQQPNLPELAVVKRKGLW
;
A
#
# COMPACT_ATOMS: atom_id res chain seq x y z
N MET A 1 6.31 -3.36 14.66
CA MET A 1 7.10 -4.52 15.17
C MET A 1 7.74 -5.21 13.98
N PHE A 2 9.07 -5.34 13.95
CA PHE A 2 9.76 -6.12 12.92
C PHE A 2 9.95 -7.55 13.43
N VAL A 3 9.49 -8.56 12.68
CA VAL A 3 9.63 -9.98 13.07
C VAL A 3 10.31 -10.74 11.95
N ARG A 4 11.55 -11.18 12.16
CA ARG A 4 12.29 -12.03 11.24
C ARG A 4 11.74 -13.46 11.30
N ARG A 5 11.18 -13.97 10.20
CA ARG A 5 10.56 -15.32 10.14
C ARG A 5 11.36 -16.34 9.30
N GLY A 6 12.43 -15.90 8.63
CA GLY A 6 13.40 -16.72 7.89
C GLY A 6 14.61 -15.87 7.48
N SER A 7 15.68 -16.47 6.94
CA SER A 7 16.84 -15.70 6.47
C SER A 7 16.54 -14.78 5.29
N SER A 8 15.48 -15.06 4.53
CA SER A 8 15.07 -14.34 3.33
C SER A 8 13.71 -13.63 3.42
N LEU A 9 13.04 -13.62 4.57
CA LEU A 9 11.69 -13.03 4.70
C LEU A 9 11.59 -12.07 5.89
N ALA A 10 11.13 -10.86 5.61
CA ALA A 10 10.76 -9.86 6.58
C ALA A 10 9.31 -9.40 6.41
N ARG A 11 8.70 -8.94 7.50
CA ARG A 11 7.41 -8.27 7.50
C ARG A 11 7.56 -6.90 8.14
N VAL A 12 7.08 -5.88 7.46
CA VAL A 12 6.96 -4.51 7.98
C VAL A 12 5.48 -4.28 8.26
N ALA A 13 5.15 -4.00 9.51
CA ALA A 13 3.78 -3.71 9.91
C ALA A 13 3.74 -2.69 11.04
N GLY A 14 2.80 -1.76 10.95
CA GLY A 14 2.60 -0.70 11.91
C GLY A 14 1.54 0.29 11.48
N GLU A 15 1.41 1.36 12.26
CA GLU A 15 0.53 2.49 12.00
C GLU A 15 1.33 3.78 12.11
N LEU A 16 1.06 4.72 11.20
CA LEU A 16 1.52 6.10 11.28
C LEU A 16 0.31 6.98 11.60
N GLN A 17 0.40 7.73 12.68
CA GLN A 17 -0.63 8.69 13.09
C GLN A 17 -0.30 10.08 12.59
N PHE A 18 -1.35 10.79 12.23
CA PHE A 18 -1.31 12.09 11.61
C PHE A 18 -2.36 13.00 12.26
N ASP A 19 -2.16 14.31 12.15
CA ASP A 19 -3.17 15.28 12.60
C ASP A 19 -4.56 15.02 12.00
N ARG A 20 -5.60 15.56 12.66
CA ARG A 20 -7.01 15.46 12.24
C ARG A 20 -7.52 14.00 12.19
N ASP A 21 -6.99 13.18 13.09
CA ASP A 21 -7.42 11.79 13.30
C ASP A 21 -7.24 10.92 12.04
N VAL A 22 -6.21 11.22 11.25
CA VAL A 22 -5.84 10.43 10.08
C VAL A 22 -4.81 9.40 10.50
N ARG A 23 -4.97 8.16 10.03
CA ARG A 23 -4.01 7.08 10.29
C ARG A 23 -3.75 6.27 9.04
N LEU A 24 -2.48 5.96 8.82
CA LEU A 24 -2.00 5.09 7.76
C LEU A 24 -1.56 3.75 8.37
N VAL A 25 -2.28 2.68 8.05
CA VAL A 25 -1.94 1.32 8.43
C VAL A 25 -1.08 0.70 7.33
N VAL A 26 0.07 0.16 7.71
CA VAL A 26 1.08 -0.38 6.80
C VAL A 26 1.22 -1.88 7.01
N ARG A 27 1.23 -2.64 5.91
CA ARG A 27 1.63 -4.04 5.87
C ARG A 27 2.45 -4.29 4.60
N GLU A 28 3.69 -4.73 4.76
CA GLU A 28 4.54 -5.12 3.64
C GLU A 28 5.20 -6.46 3.95
N ARG A 29 5.36 -7.27 2.90
CA ARG A 29 6.19 -8.47 2.91
C ARG A 29 7.40 -8.19 2.03
N ILE A 30 8.57 -8.40 2.60
CA ILE A 30 9.86 -8.14 1.95
C ILE A 30 10.58 -9.47 1.85
N VAL A 31 10.98 -9.82 0.62
CA VAL A 31 11.77 -11.01 0.33
C VAL A 31 13.20 -10.63 0.00
N TYR A 32 14.10 -11.52 0.37
CA TYR A 32 15.55 -11.35 0.30
C TYR A 32 16.18 -12.67 -0.16
N ASP A 33 15.88 -13.06 -1.38
CA ASP A 33 16.47 -14.25 -2.01
C ASP A 33 17.76 -13.91 -2.77
N ARG A 34 17.87 -12.69 -3.33
CA ARG A 34 19.07 -12.07 -3.93
C ARG A 34 19.02 -10.58 -3.67
N GLN A 35 20.18 -9.92 -3.46
CA GLN A 35 20.22 -8.46 -3.33
C GLN A 35 19.84 -7.78 -4.65
N PRO A 36 19.09 -6.66 -4.61
CA PRO A 36 18.53 -6.00 -3.43
C PRO A 36 17.25 -6.66 -2.87
N ALA A 37 16.89 -6.36 -1.61
CA ALA A 37 15.60 -6.75 -1.05
C ALA A 37 14.45 -6.14 -1.85
N VAL A 38 13.35 -6.87 -2.06
CA VAL A 38 12.18 -6.36 -2.78
C VAL A 38 10.90 -6.57 -1.98
N ILE A 39 9.92 -5.70 -2.20
CA ILE A 39 8.55 -5.93 -1.75
C ILE A 39 7.93 -6.97 -2.67
N ASP A 40 7.32 -8.01 -2.13
CA ASP A 40 6.59 -9.00 -2.96
C ASP A 40 5.08 -8.99 -2.71
N SER A 41 4.65 -8.31 -1.64
CA SER A 41 3.25 -7.95 -1.41
C SER A 41 3.15 -6.80 -0.42
N TYR A 42 2.10 -5.99 -0.57
CA TYR A 42 1.81 -4.90 0.36
C TYR A 42 0.31 -4.67 0.53
N GLY A 43 -0.02 -3.94 1.58
CA GLY A 43 -1.32 -3.38 1.86
C GLY A 43 -1.17 -2.08 2.65
N TYR A 44 -1.75 -0.99 2.14
CA TYR A 44 -1.74 0.32 2.80
C TYR A 44 -3.18 0.79 2.97
N GLU A 45 -3.59 1.12 4.19
CA GLU A 45 -4.94 1.62 4.45
C GLU A 45 -4.89 3.01 5.04
N VAL A 46 -5.71 3.92 4.51
CA VAL A 46 -5.85 5.27 5.05
C VAL A 46 -7.24 5.40 5.68
N TRP A 47 -7.24 5.85 6.93
CA TRP A 47 -8.44 6.00 7.73
C TRP A 47 -8.53 7.42 8.30
N LYS A 48 -9.76 7.88 8.56
CA LYS A 48 -10.08 9.05 9.36
C LYS A 48 -11.02 8.63 10.48
N GLY A 49 -10.53 8.62 11.72
CA GLY A 49 -11.19 7.95 12.83
C GLY A 49 -11.52 6.49 12.52
N SER A 50 -12.82 6.15 12.54
CA SER A 50 -13.34 4.83 12.20
C SER A 50 -13.54 4.61 10.70
N ASP A 51 -13.44 5.65 9.88
CA ASP A 51 -13.83 5.59 8.46
C ASP A 51 -12.63 5.25 7.59
N LYS A 52 -12.68 4.11 6.88
CA LYS A 52 -11.67 3.77 5.87
C LYS A 52 -11.94 4.62 4.62
N LEU A 53 -10.97 5.46 4.28
CA LEU A 53 -11.06 6.41 3.17
C LEU A 53 -10.68 5.75 1.84
N TYR A 54 -9.58 4.99 1.85
CA TYR A 54 -9.07 4.21 0.72
C TYR A 54 -8.03 3.19 1.18
N TRP A 55 -7.74 2.21 0.33
CA TRP A 55 -6.57 1.34 0.51
C TRP A 55 -5.88 1.04 -0.80
N TYR A 56 -4.65 0.55 -0.70
CA TYR A 56 -3.85 0.02 -1.78
C TYR A 56 -3.51 -1.41 -1.44
N ASP A 57 -3.51 -2.30 -2.42
CA ASP A 57 -2.91 -3.61 -2.30
C ASP A 57 -2.30 -4.05 -3.63
N SER A 58 -1.62 -5.19 -3.59
CA SER A 58 -0.96 -5.79 -4.74
C SER A 58 -1.65 -7.07 -5.20
N GLN A 59 -2.96 -7.23 -4.93
CA GLN A 59 -3.72 -8.39 -5.39
C GLN A 59 -3.94 -8.29 -6.92
N PRO A 60 -3.58 -9.31 -7.69
CA PRO A 60 -3.77 -9.28 -9.14
C PRO A 60 -5.26 -9.36 -9.52
N HIS A 61 -5.68 -8.48 -10.44
CA HIS A 61 -6.99 -8.49 -11.08
C HIS A 61 -6.82 -8.56 -12.62
N PRO A 62 -6.45 -9.73 -13.18
CA PRO A 62 -6.10 -9.86 -14.60
C PRO A 62 -7.27 -9.58 -15.55
N ASP A 63 -8.51 -9.78 -15.09
CA ASP A 63 -9.72 -9.61 -15.89
C ASP A 63 -10.21 -8.15 -15.94
N GLU A 64 -9.69 -7.27 -15.08
CA GLU A 64 -10.05 -5.84 -15.04
C GLU A 64 -9.16 -5.04 -16.01
N GLN A 65 -9.69 -4.74 -17.20
CA GLN A 65 -8.93 -4.09 -18.28
C GLN A 65 -8.34 -2.73 -17.88
N ASN A 66 -9.07 -1.96 -17.08
CA ASN A 66 -8.66 -0.64 -16.58
C ASN A 66 -7.43 -0.71 -15.67
N LEU A 67 -7.16 -1.83 -15.01
CA LEU A 67 -6.03 -1.99 -14.07
C LEU A 67 -4.76 -2.55 -14.72
N LYS A 68 -4.82 -2.94 -16.01
CA LYS A 68 -3.67 -3.54 -16.70
C LYS A 68 -2.43 -2.65 -16.72
N SER A 69 -2.60 -1.33 -16.77
CA SER A 69 -1.49 -0.37 -16.85
C SER A 69 -0.64 -0.30 -15.59
N THR A 70 -1.17 -0.74 -14.45
CA THR A 70 -0.47 -0.71 -13.16
C THR A 70 -0.49 -2.06 -12.46
N HIS A 71 -0.90 -3.12 -13.15
CA HIS A 71 -1.02 -4.47 -12.58
C HIS A 71 0.26 -4.89 -11.82
N PRO A 72 0.16 -5.38 -10.57
CA PRO A 72 -1.05 -5.61 -9.76
C PRO A 72 -1.47 -4.43 -8.88
N HIS A 73 -0.78 -3.30 -8.97
CA HIS A 73 -0.91 -2.11 -8.13
C HIS A 73 -2.19 -1.33 -8.44
N HIS A 74 -3.07 -1.21 -7.46
CA HIS A 74 -4.28 -0.42 -7.59
C HIS A 74 -4.72 0.18 -6.25
N LYS A 75 -5.62 1.17 -6.32
CA LYS A 75 -6.23 1.83 -5.17
C LYS A 75 -7.72 1.57 -5.15
N HIS A 76 -8.24 1.22 -3.99
CA HIS A 76 -9.66 1.09 -3.70
C HIS A 76 -10.21 2.36 -3.09
N VAL A 77 -11.29 2.90 -3.66
CA VAL A 77 -11.87 4.20 -3.29
C VAL A 77 -13.39 4.13 -3.23
N HIS A 78 -14.04 5.06 -2.53
CA HIS A 78 -15.51 5.15 -2.51
C HIS A 78 -16.09 5.65 -3.84
N PRO A 79 -17.37 5.34 -4.15
CA PRO A 79 -18.27 4.42 -3.44
C PRO A 79 -17.95 2.95 -3.75
N ASP A 80 -18.47 2.02 -2.92
CA ASP A 80 -18.28 0.57 -3.05
C ASP A 80 -16.82 0.15 -3.27
N MET A 81 -15.99 0.46 -2.27
CA MET A 81 -14.54 0.29 -2.34
C MET A 81 -14.09 -1.13 -2.70
N LYS A 82 -14.93 -2.15 -2.46
CA LYS A 82 -14.59 -3.54 -2.84
C LYS A 82 -14.62 -3.76 -4.34
N HIS A 83 -15.30 -2.92 -5.11
CA HIS A 83 -15.44 -3.04 -6.56
C HIS A 83 -14.95 -1.80 -7.32
N HIS A 84 -14.73 -0.69 -6.62
CA HIS A 84 -14.22 0.55 -7.21
C HIS A 84 -12.71 0.69 -7.03
N ARG A 85 -11.99 0.27 -8.10
CA ARG A 85 -10.54 0.27 -8.19
C ARG A 85 -10.06 1.28 -9.23
N ILE A 86 -8.98 1.97 -8.94
CA ILE A 86 -8.29 2.86 -9.88
C ILE A 86 -6.80 2.48 -10.01
N PRO A 87 -6.19 2.67 -11.19
CA PRO A 87 -4.77 2.42 -11.41
C PRO A 87 -3.86 3.28 -10.52
N THR A 88 -2.71 2.74 -10.13
CA THR A 88 -1.74 3.44 -9.28
C THR A 88 -0.31 3.30 -9.81
N PRO A 89 0.11 4.11 -10.80
CA PRO A 89 1.39 3.91 -11.47
C PRO A 89 2.61 4.28 -10.61
N SER A 90 2.41 5.02 -9.51
CA SER A 90 3.49 5.46 -8.63
C SER A 90 3.91 4.41 -7.59
N TYR A 91 3.28 3.23 -7.56
CA TYR A 91 3.56 2.17 -6.60
C TYR A 91 4.13 0.97 -7.32
N GLU A 92 5.24 0.45 -6.81
CA GLU A 92 5.98 -0.64 -7.45
C GLU A 92 6.60 -1.55 -6.37
N PHE A 93 7.14 -2.68 -6.80
CA PHE A 93 7.80 -3.64 -5.90
C PHE A 93 9.28 -3.36 -5.68
N GLN A 94 9.92 -2.65 -6.62
CA GLN A 94 11.36 -2.44 -6.67
C GLN A 94 11.84 -1.21 -5.88
N GLN A 95 10.92 -0.43 -5.33
CA GLN A 95 11.23 0.75 -4.52
C GLN A 95 10.38 0.82 -3.25
N PRO A 96 10.84 1.51 -2.20
CA PRO A 96 10.03 1.74 -1.01
C PRO A 96 8.81 2.61 -1.35
N ASN A 97 7.61 2.13 -1.03
CA ASN A 97 6.37 2.90 -1.24
C ASN A 97 6.05 3.86 -0.08
N LEU A 98 6.62 3.60 1.12
CA LEU A 98 6.36 4.41 2.32
C LEU A 98 6.69 5.90 2.20
N PRO A 99 7.81 6.32 1.58
CA PRO A 99 8.09 7.74 1.38
C PRO A 99 7.00 8.46 0.60
N GLU A 100 6.50 7.87 -0.49
CA GLU A 100 5.40 8.43 -1.29
C GLU A 100 4.12 8.58 -0.45
N LEU A 101 3.75 7.53 0.31
CA LEU A 101 2.57 7.54 1.19
C LEU A 101 2.64 8.60 2.28
N ALA A 102 3.84 8.85 2.82
CA ALA A 102 4.06 9.85 3.85
C ALA A 102 4.08 11.29 3.29
N VAL A 103 4.46 11.48 2.02
CA VAL A 103 4.62 12.81 1.39
C VAL A 103 3.34 13.34 0.74
N VAL A 104 2.38 12.49 0.35
CA VAL A 104 1.04 12.91 -0.13
C VAL A 104 0.35 13.89 0.84
N LYS A 105 0.81 13.97 2.09
CA LYS A 105 0.47 14.97 3.11
C LYS A 105 0.78 16.45 2.80
N ARG A 106 1.65 16.82 1.86
CA ARG A 106 2.03 18.24 1.70
C ARG A 106 1.13 19.06 0.77
N LYS A 107 0.17 18.43 0.07
CA LYS A 107 -0.71 19.11 -0.91
C LYS A 107 -2.19 19.09 -0.53
N GLY A 108 -2.50 19.49 0.70
CA GLY A 108 -3.79 20.13 1.03
C GLY A 108 -5.07 19.28 1.02
N LEU A 109 -5.00 17.95 0.91
CA LEU A 109 -6.11 17.10 1.33
C LEU A 109 -5.88 16.71 2.78
N TRP A 110 -6.64 17.35 3.67
CA TRP A 110 -7.08 17.03 5.04
C TRP A 110 -7.09 18.28 5.88
#